data_AF-A0A3D1F471-F1
#
_entry.id   AF-A0A3D1F471-F1
#
_cell.length_a   1.000
_cell.length_b   1.000
_cell.length_c   1.000
_cell.angle_alpha   90.00
_cell.angle_beta   90.00
_cell.angle_gamma   90.00
#
_symmetry.space_group_name_H-M   'P 1'
#
loop_
_entity.id
_entity.type
_entity.pdbx_description
1 polymer ?
#
loop_
_entity_poly.entity_id
_entity_poly.type
_entity_poly.pdbx_seq_one_letter_code
_entity_poly.pdbx_strand_id
1 'polypeptide(L)'
;NHRVPRLSRLMALAIKFDRLIHEGAIADQAQLAELGYITRARVTQIMNLLYLAPDIQEDILHLPPITQGKDPVTERDVRPIVAQFDWRKQRRLWKQLASCLPQ
;
A
#
# COMPACT_ATOMS: atom_id res chain seq x y z
N ASN A 1 -14.67 13.01 13.27
CA ASN A 1 -13.38 12.38 13.63
C ASN A 1 -12.75 11.90 12.32
N HIS A 2 -11.73 12.58 11.80
CA HIS A 2 -11.14 12.26 10.49
C HIS A 2 -10.03 11.23 10.68
N ARG A 3 -10.09 10.10 9.94
CA ARG A 3 -9.09 9.03 10.06
C ARG A 3 -8.32 8.86 8.75
N VAL A 4 -6.99 8.76 8.83
CA VAL A 4 -6.16 8.39 7.69
C VAL A 4 -6.57 7.00 7.17
N PRO A 5 -6.77 6.82 5.84
CA PRO A 5 -7.13 5.54 5.27
C PRO A 5 -6.12 4.45 5.64
N ARG A 6 -6.61 3.22 5.87
CA ARG A 6 -5.71 2.11 6.21
C ARG A 6 -4.69 1.84 5.11
N LEU A 7 -5.10 1.93 3.84
CA LEU A 7 -4.22 1.70 2.70
C LEU A 7 -3.05 2.69 2.66
N SER A 8 -3.30 3.99 2.91
CA SER A 8 -2.26 5.01 2.98
C SER A 8 -1.22 4.71 4.06
N ARG A 9 -1.67 4.24 5.23
CA ARG A 9 -0.75 3.81 6.31
C ARG A 9 0.09 2.60 5.91
N LEU A 10 -0.46 1.67 5.15
CA LEU A 10 0.29 0.50 4.66
C LEU A 10 1.32 0.90 3.60
N MET A 11 1.00 1.84 2.70
CA MET A 11 1.95 2.37 1.72
C MET A 11 3.11 3.08 2.41
N ALA A 12 2.82 3.96 3.36
CA ALA A 12 3.85 4.63 4.15
C ALA A 12 4.73 3.62 4.91
N LEU A 13 4.13 2.55 5.43
CA LEU A 13 4.86 1.49 6.10
C LEU A 13 5.75 0.70 5.14
N ALA A 14 5.30 0.41 3.92
CA ALA A 14 6.09 -0.25 2.89
C ALA A 14 7.35 0.59 2.55
N ILE A 15 7.18 1.90 2.35
CA ILE A 15 8.29 2.83 2.09
C ILE A 15 9.25 2.88 3.27
N LYS A 16 8.73 2.93 4.51
CA LYS A 16 9.56 2.92 5.72
C LYS A 16 10.37 1.62 5.82
N PHE A 17 9.75 0.48 5.54
CA PHE A 17 10.38 -0.83 5.61
C PHE A 17 11.47 -0.99 4.55
N ASP A 18 11.20 -0.55 3.32
CA ASP A 18 12.20 -0.52 2.25
C ASP A 18 13.43 0.29 2.66
N ARG A 19 13.21 1.49 3.23
CA ARG A 19 14.28 2.33 3.74
C ARG A 19 15.09 1.66 4.86
N LEU A 20 14.44 1.03 5.83
CA LEU A 20 15.14 0.34 6.93
C LEU A 20 15.99 -0.84 6.43
N ILE A 21 15.52 -1.55 5.41
CA ILE A 21 16.28 -2.63 4.78
C ILE A 21 17.46 -2.06 4.00
N HIS A 22 17.22 -1.01 3.22
CA HIS A 22 18.26 -0.34 2.43
C HIS A 22 19.38 0.26 3.29
N GLU A 23 19.03 0.86 4.43
CA GLU A 23 19.97 1.42 5.40
C GLU A 23 20.66 0.34 6.26
N GLY A 24 20.31 -0.94 6.10
CA GLY A 24 20.86 -2.05 6.87
C GLY A 24 20.41 -2.11 8.34
N ALA A 25 19.43 -1.29 8.73
CA ALA A 25 18.84 -1.31 10.08
C ALA A 25 18.00 -2.56 10.33
N ILE A 26 17.45 -3.16 9.26
CA ILE A 26 16.79 -4.47 9.25
C ILE A 26 17.41 -5.28 8.11
N ALA A 27 17.81 -6.53 8.38
CA ALA A 27 18.47 -7.39 7.42
C ALA A 27 17.58 -7.77 6.23
N ASP A 28 16.32 -8.15 6.51
CA ASP A 28 15.38 -8.60 5.49
C ASP A 28 13.91 -8.58 5.96
N GLN A 29 13.00 -9.01 5.08
CA GLN A 29 11.57 -9.13 5.38
C GLN A 29 11.24 -10.17 6.46
N ALA A 30 12.10 -11.18 6.69
CA ALA A 30 11.88 -12.19 7.72
C ALA A 30 12.16 -11.63 9.11
N GLN A 31 13.26 -10.90 9.27
CA GLN A 31 13.55 -10.16 10.50
C GLN A 31 12.48 -9.10 10.76
N LEU A 32 11.97 -8.46 9.69
CA LEU A 32 10.87 -7.51 9.81
C LEU A 32 9.59 -8.14 10.38
N ALA A 33 9.25 -9.35 9.92
CA ALA A 33 8.09 -10.11 10.39
C ALA A 33 8.21 -10.42 11.89
N GLU A 34 9.40 -10.85 12.32
CA GLU A 34 9.71 -11.17 13.71
C GLU A 34 9.61 -9.93 14.61
N LEU A 35 10.30 -8.84 14.28
CA LEU A 35 10.30 -7.59 15.05
C LEU A 35 8.92 -6.92 15.07
N GLY A 36 8.17 -7.03 13.97
CA GLY A 36 6.83 -6.45 13.84
C GLY A 36 5.72 -7.31 14.45
N TYR A 37 6.03 -8.52 14.94
CA TYR A 37 5.05 -9.51 15.40
C TYR A 37 3.93 -9.78 14.37
N ILE A 38 4.28 -9.77 13.08
CA ILE A 38 3.35 -10.02 11.98
C ILE A 38 3.83 -11.17 11.12
N THR A 39 2.90 -11.88 10.47
CA THR A 39 3.26 -13.00 9.61
C THR A 39 4.09 -12.53 8.41
N ARG A 40 5.00 -13.39 7.91
CA ARG A 40 5.75 -13.14 6.68
C ARG A 40 4.84 -12.80 5.51
N ALA A 41 3.74 -13.53 5.37
CA ALA A 41 2.73 -13.26 4.33
C ALA A 41 2.17 -11.84 4.42
N ARG A 42 2.00 -11.29 5.64
CA ARG A 42 1.54 -9.92 5.81
C ARG A 42 2.62 -8.90 5.45
N VAL A 43 3.88 -9.16 5.81
CA VAL A 43 5.03 -8.35 5.37
C VAL A 43 5.07 -8.30 3.84
N THR A 44 5.02 -9.45 3.18
CA THR A 44 5.04 -9.52 1.71
C THR A 44 3.89 -8.73 1.09
N GLN A 45 2.67 -8.82 1.64
CA GLN A 45 1.53 -8.02 1.15
C GLN A 45 1.78 -6.51 1.25
N ILE A 46 2.42 -6.06 2.33
CA ILE A 46 2.75 -4.64 2.52
C ILE A 46 3.85 -4.24 1.52
N MET A 47 4.93 -5.02 1.45
CA MET A 47 6.07 -4.74 0.56
C MET A 47 5.67 -4.75 -0.91
N ASN A 48 4.73 -5.60 -1.32
CA ASN A 48 4.24 -5.65 -2.69
C ASN A 48 3.61 -4.32 -3.16
N LEU A 49 3.18 -3.44 -2.25
CA LEU A 49 2.69 -2.11 -2.62
C LEU A 49 3.76 -1.26 -3.34
N LEU A 50 5.04 -1.54 -3.13
CA LEU A 50 6.16 -0.86 -3.81
C LEU A 50 6.28 -1.21 -5.30
N TYR A 51 5.57 -2.24 -5.76
CA TYR A 51 5.52 -2.61 -7.19
C TYR A 51 4.42 -1.88 -7.98
N LEU A 52 3.65 -1.02 -7.31
CA LEU A 52 2.72 -0.13 -8.01
C LEU A 52 3.48 0.94 -8.77
N ALA A 53 2.89 1.43 -9.85
CA ALA A 53 3.39 2.58 -10.58
C ALA A 53 3.56 3.78 -9.61
N PRO A 54 4.63 4.57 -9.73
CA PRO A 54 4.94 5.63 -8.74
C PRO A 54 3.79 6.61 -8.48
N ASP A 55 3.06 7.00 -9.53
CA ASP A 55 1.88 7.87 -9.44
C ASP A 55 0.74 7.26 -8.62
N ILE A 56 0.55 5.94 -8.70
CA ILE A 56 -0.45 5.23 -7.88
C ILE A 56 0.00 5.16 -6.41
N GLN A 57 1.31 5.05 -6.14
CA GLN A 57 1.82 5.07 -4.77
C GLN A 57 1.55 6.45 -4.14
N GLU A 58 1.78 7.52 -4.89
CA GLU A 58 1.52 8.89 -4.46
C GLU A 58 0.03 9.14 -4.22
N ASP A 59 -0.84 8.70 -5.13
CA ASP A 59 -2.30 8.77 -4.96
C ASP A 59 -2.74 8.07 -3.67
N ILE A 60 -2.20 6.88 -3.40
CA ILE A 60 -2.52 6.11 -2.18
C ILE A 60 -2.10 6.88 -0.92
N LEU A 61 -0.93 7.51 -0.92
CA LEU A 61 -0.46 8.31 0.22
C LEU A 61 -1.35 9.53 0.49
N HIS A 62 -1.94 10.11 -0.57
CA HIS A 62 -2.75 11.32 -0.50
C HIS A 62 -4.26 11.08 -0.58
N LEU A 63 -4.72 9.83 -0.38
CA LEU A 63 -6.15 9.54 -0.29
C LEU A 63 -6.84 10.41 0.77
N PRO A 64 -8.06 10.90 0.50
CA PRO A 64 -8.76 11.78 1.40
C PRO A 64 -9.02 11.10 2.76
N PRO A 65 -8.98 11.85 3.88
CA PRO A 65 -9.33 11.31 5.18
C PRO A 65 -10.74 10.74 5.21
N ILE A 66 -10.92 9.62 5.90
CA ILE A 66 -12.23 8.99 6.07
C ILE A 66 -13.02 9.80 7.08
N THR A 67 -14.15 10.36 6.64
CA THR A 67 -15.06 11.16 7.46
C THR A 67 -16.08 10.28 8.19
N GLN A 68 -16.58 9.23 7.53
CA GLN A 68 -17.56 8.27 8.04
C GLN A 68 -17.39 6.90 7.38
N GLY A 69 -17.83 5.82 8.06
CA GLY A 69 -17.90 4.49 7.47
C GLY A 69 -16.57 3.75 7.34
N LYS A 70 -16.53 2.79 6.42
CA LYS A 70 -15.36 1.93 6.13
C LYS A 70 -14.42 2.60 5.14
N ASP A 71 -13.17 2.12 5.06
CA ASP A 71 -12.24 2.56 4.01
C ASP A 71 -12.86 2.23 2.63
N PRO A 72 -12.99 3.21 1.71
CA PRO A 72 -13.64 3.02 0.40
C PRO A 72 -12.77 2.22 -0.57
N VAL A 73 -11.45 2.22 -0.36
CA VAL A 73 -10.50 1.35 -1.07
C VAL A 73 -9.66 0.61 -0.03
N THR A 74 -9.63 -0.71 -0.15
CA THR A 74 -8.89 -1.60 0.75
C THR A 74 -7.67 -2.19 0.06
N GLU A 75 -6.72 -2.73 0.83
CA GLU A 75 -5.57 -3.45 0.25
C GLU A 75 -6.00 -4.65 -0.62
N ARG A 76 -7.12 -5.30 -0.28
CA ARG A 76 -7.66 -6.41 -1.08
C ARG A 76 -8.04 -5.94 -2.50
N ASP A 77 -8.60 -4.74 -2.63
CA ASP A 77 -9.01 -4.18 -3.92
C ASP A 77 -7.80 -3.79 -4.78
N VAL A 78 -6.69 -3.42 -4.13
CA VAL A 78 -5.44 -3.03 -4.78
C VAL A 78 -4.57 -4.23 -5.17
N ARG A 79 -4.72 -5.37 -4.50
CA ARG A 79 -3.91 -6.57 -4.76
C ARG A 79 -3.91 -7.05 -6.22
N PRO A 80 -5.04 -7.08 -6.96
CA PRO A 80 -5.04 -7.43 -8.39
C PRO A 80 -4.29 -6.42 -9.27
N ILE A 81 -4.22 -5.15 -8.84
CA ILE A 81 -3.48 -4.09 -9.54
C ILE A 81 -1.99 -4.32 -9.36
N VAL A 82 -1.55 -4.53 -8.11
CA VAL A 82 -0.15 -4.85 -7.76
C VAL A 82 0.38 -6.05 -8.55
N ALA A 83 -0.46 -7.06 -8.77
CA ALA A 83 -0.09 -8.27 -9.52
C ALA A 83 0.15 -8.05 -11.03
N GLN A 84 -0.10 -6.86 -11.58
CA GLN A 84 0.15 -6.56 -12.99
C GLN A 84 1.57 -6.06 -13.20
N PHE A 85 2.31 -6.69 -14.13
CA PHE A 85 3.67 -6.26 -14.50
C PHE A 85 3.70 -4.97 -15.33
N ASP A 86 2.63 -4.66 -16.08
CA ASP A 86 2.55 -3.45 -16.91
C ASP A 86 1.89 -2.29 -16.15
N TRP A 87 2.64 -1.22 -15.91
CA TRP A 87 2.15 0.01 -15.28
C TRP A 87 1.01 0.68 -16.04
N ARG A 88 0.92 0.56 -17.38
CA ARG A 88 -0.25 1.07 -18.12
C ARG A 88 -1.51 0.34 -17.71
N LYS A 89 -1.44 -0.98 -17.55
CA LYS A 89 -2.55 -1.80 -17.04
C LYS A 89 -2.87 -1.46 -15.58
N GLN A 90 -1.86 -1.27 -14.73
CA GLN A 90 -2.07 -0.85 -13.34
C GLN A 90 -2.84 0.47 -13.27
N ARG A 91 -2.39 1.50 -14.00
CA ARG A 91 -3.05 2.83 -14.05
C ARG A 91 -4.49 2.76 -14.53
N ARG A 92 -4.78 1.93 -15.54
CA ARG A 92 -6.15 1.72 -16.02
C ARG A 92 -7.05 1.12 -14.94
N LEU A 93 -6.58 0.07 -14.26
CA LEU A 93 -7.34 -0.57 -13.17
C LEU A 93 -7.50 0.38 -11.97
N TRP A 94 -6.46 1.15 -11.63
CA TRP A 94 -6.51 2.13 -10.56
C TRP A 94 -7.54 3.23 -10.85
N LYS A 95 -7.58 3.78 -12.06
CA LYS A 95 -8.61 4.76 -12.45
C LYS A 95 -10.04 4.22 -12.33
N GLN A 96 -10.25 2.94 -12.69
CA GLN A 96 -11.56 2.28 -12.55
C GLN A 96 -11.95 2.06 -11.07
N LEU A 97 -10.98 1.77 -10.22
CA LEU A 97 -11.20 1.62 -8.78
C LEU A 97 -11.45 2.98 -8.12
N ALA A 98 -10.64 3.98 -8.46
CA ALA A 98 -10.69 5.33 -7.90
C ALA A 98 -11.90 6.14 -8.38
N SER A 99 -12.51 5.82 -9.52
CA SER A 99 -13.75 6.48 -9.95
C SER A 99 -14.94 6.24 -9.01
N CYS A 100 -14.84 5.27 -8.11
CA CYS A 100 -15.83 5.00 -7.06
C CYS A 100 -15.53 5.74 -5.75
N LEU A 101 -14.40 6.46 -5.65
CA LEU A 101 -14.07 7.27 -4.49
C LEU A 101 -14.89 8.57 -4.52
N PRO A 102 -15.51 8.98 -3.41
CA PRO A 102 -16.04 10.34 -3.30
C PRO A 102 -14.89 11.34 -3.45
N GLN A 103 -15.09 12.38 -4.26
CA GLN A 103 -14.13 13.47 -4.42
C GLN A 103 -14.09 14.38 -3.19
#